data_AF-A0A952KG18-F1
#
_entry.id   AF-A0A952KG18-F1
#
_cell.length_a   1.000
_cell.length_b   1.000
_cell.length_c   1.000
_cell.angle_alpha   90.00
_cell.angle_beta   90.00
_cell.angle_gamma   90.00
#
_symmetry.space_group_name_H-M   'P 1'
#
loop_
_entity.id
_entity.type
_entity.pdbx_description
1 polymer ?
#
loop_
_entity_poly.entity_id
_entity_poly.type
_entity_poly.pdbx_seq_one_letter_code
_entity_poly.pdbx_strand_id
1 'polypeptide(L)' 'VATFAELLEACQALGVRFIACEMGLRALGLAAADLAVPAEIAGVVTLLAESPRDGQLLFI' A
#
# COMPACT_ATOMS: atom_id res chain seq x y z
N VAL A 1 -1.74 -19.58 13.47
CA VAL A 1 -0.92 -18.43 12.99
C VAL A 1 -1.23 -18.28 11.52
N ALA A 2 -1.70 -17.12 11.08
CA ALA A 2 -1.94 -16.87 9.67
C ALA A 2 -0.63 -16.52 8.95
N THR A 3 -0.50 -16.90 7.69
CA THR A 3 0.62 -16.51 6.82
C THR A 3 0.44 -15.08 6.31
N PHE A 4 1.51 -14.47 5.78
CA PHE A 4 1.43 -13.15 5.16
C PHE A 4 0.43 -13.09 4.00
N ALA A 5 0.40 -14.14 3.16
CA ALA A 5 -0.53 -14.22 2.03
C ALA A 5 -2.00 -14.22 2.50
N GLU A 6 -2.31 -15.01 3.54
CA GLU A 6 -3.66 -15.04 4.14
C GLU A 6 -4.07 -13.68 4.73
N LEU A 7 -3.13 -12.97 5.35
CA LEU A 7 -3.39 -11.62 5.88
C LEU A 7 -3.62 -10.60 4.77
N LEU A 8 -2.83 -10.66 3.68
CA LEU A 8 -2.96 -9.76 2.53
C LEU A 8 -4.27 -9.96 1.77
N GLU A 9 -4.71 -11.21 1.60
CA GLU A 9 -6.02 -11.55 1.07
C GLU A 9 -7.16 -11.03 1.96
N ALA A 10 -7.04 -11.19 3.29
CA ALA A 10 -8.01 -10.68 4.23
C ALA A 10 -8.13 -9.14 4.17
N CYS A 11 -7.02 -8.42 4.06
CA CYS A 11 -7.03 -6.96 3.90
C CYS A 11 -7.77 -6.52 2.62
N GLN A 12 -7.60 -7.24 1.51
CA GLN A 12 -8.35 -6.97 0.28
C GLN A 12 -9.85 -7.21 0.47
N ALA A 13 -10.23 -8.33 1.12
CA ALA A 13 -11.62 -8.65 1.40
C ALA A 13 -12.31 -7.62 2.33
N LEU A 14 -11.52 -6.99 3.22
CA LEU A 14 -11.98 -5.92 4.12
C LEU A 14 -12.03 -4.53 3.44
N GLY A 15 -11.62 -4.41 2.17
CA GLY A 15 -11.62 -3.14 1.45
C GLY A 15 -10.52 -2.17 1.90
N VAL A 16 -9.40 -2.69 2.41
CA VAL A 16 -8.23 -1.86 2.71
C VAL A 16 -7.73 -1.21 1.42
N ARG A 17 -7.48 0.11 1.46
CA ARG A 17 -6.85 0.83 0.36
C ARG A 17 -5.34 0.59 0.37
N PHE A 18 -4.81 0.08 -0.73
CA PHE A 18 -3.38 -0.10 -0.93
C PHE A 18 -2.82 1.05 -1.78
N ILE A 19 -1.71 1.63 -1.32
CA ILE A 19 -0.95 2.64 -2.05
C ILE A 19 0.46 2.10 -2.28
N ALA A 20 0.93 2.15 -3.52
CA ALA A 20 2.29 1.82 -3.91
C ALA A 20 3.07 3.12 -4.18
N CYS A 21 4.24 3.27 -3.57
CA CYS A 21 5.08 4.45 -3.76
C CYS A 21 5.60 4.53 -5.20
N GLU A 22 5.24 5.58 -5.93
CA GLU A 22 5.71 5.80 -7.31
C GLU A 22 7.24 5.77 -7.41
N MET A 23 7.92 6.48 -6.51
CA MET A 23 9.38 6.51 -6.50
C MET A 23 9.99 5.15 -6.16
N GLY A 24 9.34 4.37 -5.28
CA GLY A 24 9.79 3.01 -4.94
C GLY A 24 9.72 2.06 -6.13
N LEU A 25 8.61 2.09 -6.87
CA LEU A 25 8.46 1.31 -8.11
C LEU A 25 9.53 1.68 -9.15
N ARG A 26 9.75 2.97 -9.39
CA ARG A 26 10.78 3.47 -10.31
C ARG A 26 12.19 3.04 -9.90
N ALA A 27 12.52 3.16 -8.62
CA ALA A 27 13.83 2.79 -8.10
C ALA A 27 14.13 1.30 -8.24
N LEU A 28 13.09 0.45 -8.15
CA LEU A 28 13.19 -1.00 -8.30
C LEU A 28 13.00 -1.49 -9.75
N GLY A 29 12.65 -0.60 -10.69
CA GLY A 29 12.35 -0.98 -12.06
C GLY A 29 11.07 -1.80 -12.22
N LEU A 30 10.11 -1.62 -11.31
CA LEU A 30 8.85 -2.36 -11.28
C LEU A 30 7.70 -1.54 -11.91
N ALA A 31 6.75 -2.26 -12.48
CA ALA A 31 5.49 -1.74 -12.97
C ALA A 31 4.32 -2.10 -12.03
N ALA A 32 3.17 -1.44 -12.22
CA ALA A 32 1.95 -1.72 -11.47
C ALA A 32 1.49 -3.19 -11.58
N ALA A 33 1.72 -3.80 -12.75
CA ALA A 33 1.37 -5.18 -13.04
C ALA A 33 2.21 -6.20 -12.25
N ASP A 34 3.34 -5.78 -11.68
CA ASP A 34 4.21 -6.63 -10.86
C ASP A 34 3.74 -6.70 -9.39
N LEU A 35 2.73 -5.91 -9.00
CA LEU A 35 2.21 -5.89 -7.64
C LEU A 35 1.31 -7.10 -7.35
N ALA A 36 1.48 -7.68 -6.16
CA ALA A 36 0.69 -8.81 -5.69
C ALA A 36 -0.79 -8.46 -5.43
N VAL A 37 -1.11 -7.17 -5.30
CA VAL A 37 -2.47 -6.65 -5.10
C VAL A 37 -2.69 -5.39 -5.93
N PRO A 38 -3.93 -5.12 -6.37
CA PRO A 38 -4.27 -3.83 -6.93
C PRO A 38 -3.96 -2.72 -5.93
N ALA A 39 -3.16 -1.74 -6.36
CA ALA A 39 -2.81 -0.59 -5.55
C ALA A 39 -2.83 0.68 -6.39
N GLU A 40 -3.14 1.80 -5.74
CA GLU A 40 -2.98 3.12 -6.32
C GLU A 40 -1.50 3.51 -6.32
N ILE A 41 -0.97 3.95 -7.46
CA ILE A 41 0.38 4.48 -7.53
C ILE A 41 0.33 5.94 -7.09
N ALA A 42 1.00 6.27 -5.99
CA ALA A 42 0.99 7.62 -5.46
C ALA A 42 2.34 8.03 -4.86
N GLY A 43 2.51 9.35 -4.69
CA GLY A 43 3.64 9.95 -4.01
C GLY A 43 3.39 10.14 -2.52
N VAL A 44 4.43 10.60 -1.82
CA VAL A 44 4.38 10.88 -0.38
C VAL A 44 3.31 11.92 0.00
N VAL A 45 2.99 12.86 -0.89
CA VAL A 45 1.98 13.89 -0.64
C VAL A 45 0.59 13.26 -0.49
N THR A 46 0.25 12.26 -1.30
CA THR A 46 -1.00 11.53 -1.18
C THR A 46 -1.06 10.79 0.15
N LEU A 47 0.01 10.08 0.55
CA LEU A 47 0.07 9.41 1.85
C LEU A 47 -0.19 10.37 3.01
N LEU A 48 0.44 11.55 2.99
CA LEU A 48 0.28 12.55 4.03
C LEU A 48 -1.11 13.18 4.03
N ALA A 49 -1.73 13.37 2.86
CA ALA A 49 -3.09 13.90 2.75
C ALA A 49 -4.16 12.92 3.25
N GLU A 50 -3.90 11.62 3.10
CA GLU A 50 -4.80 10.55 3.52
C GLU A 50 -4.64 10.16 5.00
N SER A 51 -3.56 10.64 5.66
CA SER A 51 -3.38 10.44 7.09
C SER A 51 -4.41 11.29 7.86
N PRO A 52 -5.39 10.67 8.55
CA PRO A 52 -6.38 11.40 9.31
C PRO A 52 -5.71 12.18 10.45
N ARG A 53 -6.29 13.30 10.86
CA ARG A 53 -5.78 14.09 12.00
C ARG A 53 -5.73 13.27 13.30
N ASP A 54 -6.70 12.39 13.48
CA ASP A 54 -6.81 11.48 14.63
C ASP A 54 -6.35 10.05 14.28
N GLY A 55 -5.72 9.87 13.11
CA GLY A 55 -5.16 8.60 12.68
C GLY A 55 -3.77 8.35 13.25
N GLN A 56 -3.32 7.10 13.14
CA GLN A 56 -1.95 6.73 13.48
C GLN A 56 -1.17 6.42 12.20
N LEU A 57 -0.02 7.06 12.04
CA LEU A 57 0.95 6.71 11.01
C LEU A 57 2.10 5.96 11.65
N LEU A 58 2.38 4.76 11.14
CA LEU A 58 3.47 3.89 11.58
C LEU A 58 4.44 3.68 10.43
N PHE A 59 5.74 3.73 10.72
CA PHE A 59 6.80 3.34 9.80
C PHE A 59 7.42 2.04 10.31
N ILE A 60 7.31 0.98 9.52
CA ILE A 60 7.71 -0.40 9.86
C ILE A 60 8.88 -0.80 8.98
#